data_AF-A0A1Q9EYF0-F1
#
_entry.id   AF-A0A1Q9EYF0-F1
#
_cell.length_a   1.000
_cell.length_b   1.000
_cell.length_c   1.000
_cell.angle_alpha   90.00
_cell.angle_beta   90.00
_cell.angle_gamma   90.00
#
_symmetry.space_group_name_H-M   'P 1'
#
loop_
_entity.id
_entity.type
_entity.pdbx_description
1 polymer ?
#
loop_
_entity_poly.entity_id
_entity_poly.type
_entity_poly.pdbx_seq_one_letter_code
_entity_poly.pdbx_strand_id
1 'polypeptide(L)'
;MMCCLEVFYASVPFEQLCDSDDDEDDIPNFENDFGRNQVQKANWQVMNISTPANYFHALRRQQHRDFRKPLVIASPKNLFRLRQCVSPLADMGPGVRFKRLIPERDPEITANPDEVDRLVFCSGKLYYELVAEREQLGLKNVAIVTLEQIAPFPFDRVKTMMEMFPNVDMGDGVHPGNVIWCQEEPKNMGAWSYVRPRFVTTAREGLDKDMVMRYVGRRAAASPATGYPKLHNAEQEALVKVLFVSDAVLKRWWDTTMRAGLSSGPTRCWATKPEVKAVAANSGVSSELSACIALSLAKSLFVQRLSASGAAIVNESAGNGIPVS
;
A
#
# COMPACT_ATOMS: atom_id res chain seq x y z
N MET A 1 21.97 -4.07 -18.22
CA MET A 1 20.75 -3.94 -19.06
C MET A 1 19.43 -4.31 -18.34
N MET A 2 19.45 -5.00 -17.18
CA MET A 2 18.24 -5.41 -16.44
C MET A 2 17.75 -4.44 -15.34
N CYS A 3 18.34 -3.24 -15.21
CA CYS A 3 17.77 -2.16 -14.38
C CYS A 3 16.59 -1.44 -15.04
N CYS A 4 16.43 -1.54 -16.36
CA CYS A 4 15.47 -0.69 -17.10
C CYS A 4 13.99 -1.00 -16.81
N LEU A 5 13.64 -2.22 -16.38
CA LEU A 5 12.23 -2.61 -16.14
C LEU A 5 11.69 -2.24 -14.75
N GLU A 6 12.52 -2.28 -13.69
CA GLU A 6 12.16 -1.69 -12.39
C GLU A 6 12.02 -0.17 -12.51
N VAL A 7 12.88 0.46 -13.32
CA VAL A 7 12.76 1.89 -13.63
C VAL A 7 11.45 2.16 -14.38
N PHE A 8 11.01 1.33 -15.32
CA PHE A 8 9.76 1.58 -16.06
C PHE A 8 8.52 1.60 -15.17
N TYR A 9 8.42 0.67 -14.21
CA TYR A 9 7.31 0.60 -13.25
C TYR A 9 7.35 1.73 -12.21
N ALA A 10 8.55 2.24 -11.90
CA ALA A 10 8.72 3.32 -10.94
C ALA A 10 8.72 4.72 -11.57
N SER A 11 9.02 4.88 -12.86
CA SER A 11 9.19 6.22 -13.47
C SER A 11 8.04 6.68 -14.36
N VAL A 12 7.15 5.77 -14.79
CA VAL A 12 5.95 6.14 -15.54
C VAL A 12 4.73 6.04 -14.62
N PRO A 13 3.89 7.09 -14.50
CA PRO A 13 2.63 7.00 -13.77
C PRO A 13 1.82 5.82 -14.32
N PHE A 14 1.39 4.93 -13.43
CA PHE A 14 0.66 3.71 -13.79
C PHE A 14 -0.59 4.02 -14.63
N GLU A 15 -1.24 5.15 -14.34
CA GLU A 15 -2.37 5.71 -15.09
C GLU A 15 -2.05 5.98 -16.57
N GLN A 16 -0.84 6.44 -16.90
CA GLN A 16 -0.45 6.72 -18.28
C GLN A 16 -0.23 5.45 -19.12
N LEU A 17 -0.01 4.30 -18.47
CA LEU A 17 0.16 3.00 -19.15
C LEU A 17 -1.20 2.30 -19.34
N CYS A 18 -2.13 2.53 -18.41
CA CYS A 18 -3.47 1.92 -18.40
C CYS A 18 -4.52 2.88 -18.99
N ASP A 19 -4.20 3.46 -20.14
CA ASP A 19 -5.07 4.31 -20.97
C ASP A 19 -6.24 3.47 -21.56
N SER A 20 -7.08 2.96 -20.67
CA SER A 20 -8.27 2.19 -20.97
C SER A 20 -9.52 3.04 -20.75
N ASP A 21 -10.58 2.79 -21.52
CA ASP A 21 -11.95 3.27 -21.29
C ASP A 21 -12.57 2.73 -19.96
N ASP A 22 -11.74 2.37 -18.98
CA ASP A 22 -12.08 1.85 -17.67
C ASP A 22 -12.22 3.05 -16.72
N ASP A 23 -13.43 3.58 -16.63
CA ASP A 23 -13.79 4.62 -15.68
C ASP A 23 -13.58 4.11 -14.25
N GLU A 24 -12.98 4.93 -13.40
CA GLU A 24 -12.69 4.57 -12.01
C GLU A 24 -13.95 4.53 -11.14
N ASP A 25 -15.02 5.20 -11.56
CA ASP A 25 -16.32 5.23 -10.89
C ASP A 25 -17.29 4.13 -11.38
N ASP A 26 -16.98 3.40 -12.47
CA ASP A 26 -17.84 2.35 -13.01
C ASP A 26 -17.43 0.95 -12.52
N ILE A 27 -18.27 0.31 -11.70
CA ILE A 27 -18.06 -1.08 -11.30
C ILE A 27 -18.65 -2.00 -12.37
N PRO A 28 -17.83 -2.80 -13.09
CA PRO A 28 -18.35 -3.67 -14.13
C PRO A 28 -19.22 -4.78 -13.55
N ASN A 29 -20.29 -5.15 -14.26
CA ASN A 29 -21.14 -6.27 -13.84
C ASN A 29 -20.37 -7.60 -13.92
N PHE A 30 -20.22 -8.26 -12.76
CA PHE A 30 -19.48 -9.53 -12.62
C PHE A 30 -20.34 -10.79 -12.72
N GLU A 31 -21.67 -10.69 -12.74
CA GLU A 31 -22.61 -11.82 -12.61
C GLU A 31 -22.49 -12.84 -13.74
N ASN A 32 -22.17 -12.39 -14.96
CA ASN A 32 -22.24 -13.24 -16.16
C ASN A 32 -20.88 -13.66 -16.74
N ASP A 33 -19.75 -13.04 -16.37
CA ASP A 33 -18.49 -13.25 -17.10
C ASP A 33 -17.21 -13.29 -16.23
N PHE A 34 -17.31 -13.42 -14.90
CA PHE A 34 -16.15 -13.55 -14.00
C PHE A 34 -15.02 -12.51 -14.23
N GLY A 35 -15.37 -11.31 -14.74
CA GLY A 35 -14.42 -10.25 -15.11
C GLY A 35 -13.67 -10.45 -16.44
N ARG A 36 -14.03 -11.42 -17.28
CA ARG A 36 -13.43 -11.64 -18.61
C ARG A 36 -13.70 -10.46 -19.55
N ASN A 37 -14.91 -9.89 -19.55
CA ASN A 37 -15.27 -8.69 -20.30
C ASN A 37 -14.40 -7.49 -19.91
N GLN A 38 -14.13 -7.31 -18.62
CA GLN A 38 -13.26 -6.24 -18.12
C GLN A 38 -11.84 -6.36 -18.71
N VAL A 39 -11.29 -7.58 -18.75
CA VAL A 39 -9.97 -7.84 -19.33
C VAL A 39 -9.94 -7.67 -20.86
N GLN A 40 -11.06 -7.89 -21.54
CA GLN A 40 -11.16 -7.64 -22.98
C GLN A 40 -11.23 -6.15 -23.31
N LYS A 41 -11.91 -5.35 -22.47
CA LYS A 41 -11.99 -3.89 -22.62
C LYS A 41 -10.67 -3.21 -22.28
N ALA A 42 -9.99 -3.65 -21.22
CA ALA A 42 -8.71 -3.11 -20.82
C ALA A 42 -7.67 -3.16 -21.96
N ASN A 43 -6.85 -2.13 -22.07
CA ASN A 43 -5.79 -2.04 -23.07
C ASN A 43 -4.69 -3.07 -22.72
N TRP A 44 -4.14 -3.01 -21.52
CA TRP A 44 -3.08 -3.85 -20.98
C TRP A 44 -3.49 -4.50 -19.67
N GLN A 45 -2.79 -5.57 -19.32
CA GLN A 45 -2.92 -6.23 -18.04
C GLN A 45 -1.63 -6.01 -17.25
N VAL A 46 -1.72 -5.38 -16.08
CA VAL A 46 -0.56 -5.09 -15.24
C VAL A 46 -0.64 -5.87 -13.94
N MET A 47 0.42 -6.59 -13.65
CA MET A 47 0.50 -7.52 -12.53
C MET A 47 1.80 -7.36 -11.77
N ASN A 48 1.73 -7.59 -10.46
CA ASN A 48 2.89 -7.69 -9.60
C ASN A 48 2.70 -8.93 -8.72
N ILE A 49 3.34 -10.02 -9.17
CA ILE A 49 3.02 -11.38 -8.75
C ILE A 49 3.89 -11.80 -7.57
N SER A 50 3.28 -12.23 -6.46
CA SER A 50 4.01 -12.62 -5.25
C SER A 50 4.24 -14.13 -5.11
N THR A 51 3.58 -14.99 -5.90
CA THR A 51 3.69 -16.45 -5.76
C THR A 51 4.03 -17.17 -7.07
N PRO A 52 4.87 -18.23 -7.04
CA PRO A 52 5.21 -19.02 -8.23
C PRO A 52 4.01 -19.65 -8.93
N ALA A 53 3.04 -20.19 -8.17
CA ALA A 53 1.82 -20.76 -8.76
C ALA A 53 1.02 -19.70 -9.54
N ASN A 54 0.89 -18.49 -9.00
CA ASN A 54 0.16 -17.44 -9.70
C ASN A 54 0.92 -16.94 -10.94
N TYR A 55 2.25 -16.94 -10.92
CA TYR A 55 3.08 -16.68 -12.10
C TYR A 55 2.86 -17.73 -13.21
N PHE A 56 2.85 -19.01 -12.84
CA PHE A 56 2.52 -20.12 -13.76
C PHE A 56 1.15 -19.93 -14.42
N HIS A 57 0.13 -19.61 -13.62
CA HIS A 57 -1.22 -19.38 -14.13
C HIS A 57 -1.33 -18.11 -14.98
N ALA A 58 -0.60 -17.04 -14.66
CA ALA A 58 -0.59 -15.81 -15.45
C ALA A 58 -0.05 -16.06 -16.87
N LEU A 59 1.02 -16.84 -17.01
CA LEU A 59 1.60 -17.20 -18.31
C LEU A 59 0.68 -18.11 -19.13
N ARG A 60 0.13 -19.16 -18.50
CA ARG A 60 -0.82 -20.08 -19.16
C ARG A 60 -2.07 -19.35 -19.65
N ARG A 61 -2.57 -18.42 -18.84
CA ARG A 61 -3.72 -17.59 -19.15
C ARG A 61 -3.51 -16.73 -20.40
N GLN A 62 -2.28 -16.33 -20.74
CA GLN A 62 -2.02 -15.63 -22.01
C GLN A 62 -2.19 -16.51 -23.24
N GLN A 63 -1.87 -17.80 -23.13
CA GLN A 63 -1.98 -18.74 -24.25
C GLN A 63 -3.40 -19.30 -24.39
N HIS A 64 -4.04 -19.64 -23.27
CA HIS A 64 -5.32 -20.34 -23.26
C HIS A 64 -6.56 -19.45 -23.39
N ARG A 65 -6.43 -18.11 -23.39
CA ARG A 65 -7.55 -17.21 -23.66
C ARG A 65 -7.86 -17.14 -25.15
N ASP A 66 -9.10 -16.84 -25.51
CA ASP A 66 -9.53 -16.70 -26.91
C ASP A 66 -9.10 -15.36 -27.55
N PHE A 67 -8.47 -14.47 -26.77
CA PHE A 67 -8.01 -13.16 -27.21
C PHE A 67 -6.58 -12.90 -26.73
N ARG A 68 -5.93 -11.88 -27.30
CA ARG A 68 -4.56 -11.49 -26.94
C ARG A 68 -4.56 -10.04 -26.49
N LYS A 69 -4.14 -9.82 -25.25
CA LYS A 69 -3.87 -8.50 -24.66
C LYS A 69 -2.47 -8.50 -24.07
N PRO A 70 -1.70 -7.41 -24.15
CA PRO A 70 -0.40 -7.32 -23.51
C PRO A 70 -0.48 -7.62 -22.02
N LEU A 71 0.52 -8.33 -21.51
CA LEU A 71 0.67 -8.66 -20.09
C LEU A 71 2.01 -8.09 -19.60
N VAL A 72 1.93 -7.10 -18.72
CA VAL A 72 3.05 -6.45 -18.05
C VAL A 72 3.16 -7.06 -16.65
N ILE A 73 4.29 -7.71 -16.37
CA ILE A 73 4.57 -8.28 -15.05
C ILE A 73 5.77 -7.54 -14.45
N ALA A 74 5.54 -6.85 -13.34
CA ALA A 74 6.61 -6.34 -12.47
C ALA A 74 7.34 -7.54 -11.87
N SER A 75 8.42 -7.95 -12.52
CA SER A 75 9.12 -9.20 -12.19
C SER A 75 10.00 -9.00 -10.94
N PRO A 76 9.74 -9.72 -9.85
CA PRO A 76 10.43 -9.51 -8.58
C PRO A 76 11.84 -10.10 -8.60
N LYS A 77 12.89 -9.29 -8.34
CA LYS A 77 14.28 -9.79 -8.30
C LYS A 77 14.57 -10.68 -7.09
N ASN A 78 14.03 -10.31 -5.93
CA ASN A 78 14.34 -10.98 -4.66
C ASN A 78 13.55 -12.28 -4.45
N LEU A 79 12.34 -12.37 -5.02
CA LEU A 79 11.44 -13.50 -4.76
C LEU A 79 11.96 -14.84 -5.30
N PHE A 80 12.82 -14.85 -6.31
CA PHE A 80 13.40 -16.08 -6.87
C PHE A 80 14.20 -16.93 -5.87
N ARG A 81 14.70 -16.32 -4.80
CA ARG A 81 15.53 -17.01 -3.79
C ARG A 81 14.91 -17.03 -2.41
N LEU A 82 13.72 -16.45 -2.24
CA LEU A 82 13.08 -16.35 -0.94
C LEU A 82 12.45 -17.70 -0.56
N ARG A 83 12.83 -18.25 0.59
CA ARG A 83 12.37 -19.57 1.04
C ARG A 83 10.85 -19.65 1.25
N GLN A 84 10.23 -18.54 1.67
CA GLN A 84 8.78 -18.43 1.84
C GLN A 84 8.03 -18.33 0.51
N CYS A 85 8.71 -17.93 -0.58
CA CYS A 85 8.11 -17.77 -1.89
C CYS A 85 8.16 -19.08 -2.68
N VAL A 86 7.50 -20.11 -2.16
CA VAL A 86 7.37 -21.43 -2.79
C VAL A 86 5.89 -21.78 -2.94
N SER A 87 5.56 -22.60 -3.95
CA SER A 87 4.20 -23.11 -4.13
C SER A 87 4.23 -24.61 -4.34
N PRO A 88 3.32 -25.38 -3.71
CA PRO A 88 3.19 -26.80 -3.97
C PRO A 88 2.71 -27.04 -5.40
N LEU A 89 3.05 -28.21 -5.96
CA LEU A 89 2.63 -28.57 -7.31
C LEU A 89 1.09 -28.67 -7.43
N ALA A 90 0.40 -28.97 -6.33
CA ALA A 90 -1.05 -28.99 -6.26
C ALA A 90 -1.68 -27.64 -6.67
N ASP A 91 -1.02 -26.51 -6.35
CA ASP A 91 -1.49 -25.17 -6.73
C ASP A 91 -1.33 -24.89 -8.23
N MET A 92 -0.65 -25.77 -8.97
CA MET A 92 -0.51 -25.73 -10.43
C MET A 92 -1.33 -26.83 -11.11
N GLY A 93 -2.12 -27.59 -10.33
CA GLY A 93 -2.91 -28.72 -10.80
C GLY A 93 -4.20 -28.33 -11.56
N PRO A 94 -4.95 -29.34 -12.04
CA PRO A 94 -6.22 -29.13 -12.72
C PRO A 94 -7.23 -28.40 -11.82
N GLY A 95 -8.03 -27.51 -12.40
CA GLY A 95 -9.07 -26.76 -11.69
C GLY A 95 -8.57 -25.49 -10.99
N VAL A 96 -7.26 -25.35 -10.73
CA VAL A 96 -6.68 -24.14 -10.16
C VAL A 96 -6.53 -23.07 -11.23
N ARG A 97 -6.76 -21.81 -10.85
CA ARG A 97 -6.73 -20.64 -11.75
C ARG A 97 -5.90 -19.52 -11.15
N PHE A 98 -5.57 -18.56 -12.01
CA PHE A 98 -4.95 -17.31 -11.61
C PHE A 98 -5.81 -16.58 -10.57
N LYS A 99 -5.19 -16.21 -9.44
CA LYS A 99 -5.79 -15.43 -8.35
C LYS A 99 -5.47 -13.95 -8.59
N ARG A 100 -6.50 -13.14 -8.89
CA ARG A 100 -6.36 -11.68 -9.08
C ARG A 100 -5.98 -10.96 -7.79
N LEU A 101 -6.41 -11.51 -6.67
CA LEU A 101 -6.11 -11.08 -5.31
C LEU A 101 -5.92 -12.36 -4.48
N ILE A 102 -4.93 -12.36 -3.60
CA ILE A 102 -4.66 -13.44 -2.66
C ILE A 102 -5.12 -12.96 -1.26
N PRO A 103 -6.07 -13.67 -0.63
CA PRO A 103 -6.55 -13.32 0.71
C PRO A 103 -5.46 -13.52 1.78
N GLU A 104 -5.77 -13.15 3.02
CA GLU A 104 -4.94 -13.49 4.18
C GLU A 104 -4.63 -15.00 4.18
N ARG A 105 -3.37 -15.36 4.43
CA ARG A 105 -2.89 -16.75 4.38
C ARG A 105 -2.85 -17.39 5.76
N ASP A 106 -2.84 -16.58 6.81
CA ASP A 106 -2.90 -17.05 8.18
C ASP A 106 -4.31 -17.55 8.52
N PRO A 107 -4.48 -18.86 8.81
CA PRO A 107 -5.78 -19.43 9.12
C PRO A 107 -6.36 -18.91 10.43
N GLU A 108 -5.53 -18.49 11.40
CA GLU A 108 -6.03 -17.99 12.68
C GLU A 108 -6.74 -16.64 12.50
N ILE A 109 -6.15 -15.75 11.68
CA ILE A 109 -6.73 -14.45 11.36
C ILE A 109 -7.99 -14.61 10.50
N THR A 110 -7.96 -15.56 9.57
CA THR A 110 -9.09 -15.85 8.69
C THR A 110 -10.27 -16.47 9.45
N ALA A 111 -9.99 -17.23 10.52
CA ALA A 111 -11.00 -17.83 11.38
C ALA A 111 -11.70 -16.81 12.30
N ASN A 112 -11.01 -15.73 12.68
CA ASN A 112 -11.51 -14.68 13.55
C ASN A 112 -11.58 -13.31 12.83
N PRO A 113 -12.41 -13.16 11.78
CA PRO A 113 -12.48 -11.91 11.03
C PRO A 113 -12.91 -10.71 11.89
N ASP A 114 -13.68 -10.94 12.94
CA ASP A 114 -14.14 -9.89 13.86
C ASP A 114 -13.02 -9.35 14.76
N GLU A 115 -11.92 -10.08 14.93
CA GLU A 115 -10.77 -9.61 15.73
C GLU A 115 -9.82 -8.72 14.90
N VAL A 116 -10.09 -8.54 13.61
CA VAL A 116 -9.25 -7.75 12.71
C VAL A 116 -9.65 -6.27 12.75
N ASP A 117 -8.74 -5.45 13.25
CA ASP A 117 -8.91 -3.99 13.32
C ASP A 117 -8.37 -3.26 12.10
N ARG A 118 -7.46 -3.90 11.36
CA ARG A 118 -6.66 -3.28 10.30
C ARG A 118 -6.51 -4.19 9.09
N LEU A 119 -6.94 -3.69 7.93
CA LEU A 119 -6.87 -4.40 6.65
C LEU A 119 -5.83 -3.76 5.75
N VAL A 120 -4.76 -4.49 5.46
CA VAL A 120 -3.61 -3.99 4.68
C VAL A 120 -3.61 -4.65 3.31
N PHE A 121 -3.77 -3.84 2.28
CA PHE A 121 -3.55 -4.23 0.89
C PHE A 121 -2.12 -3.88 0.48
N CYS A 122 -1.40 -4.84 -0.08
CA CYS A 122 -0.08 -4.63 -0.66
C CYS A 122 0.06 -5.40 -1.97
N SER A 123 1.19 -5.23 -2.66
CA SER A 123 1.44 -5.93 -3.92
C SER A 123 2.89 -6.41 -4.01
N GLY A 124 3.10 -7.56 -4.67
CA GLY A 124 4.43 -8.12 -4.89
C GLY A 124 5.18 -8.55 -3.63
N LYS A 125 6.49 -8.27 -3.59
CA LYS A 125 7.41 -8.80 -2.57
C LYS A 125 7.18 -8.24 -1.16
N LEU A 126 6.58 -7.05 -1.04
CA LEU A 126 6.39 -6.37 0.24
C LEU A 126 5.56 -7.22 1.21
N TYR A 127 4.66 -8.05 0.68
CA TYR A 127 3.88 -9.02 1.46
C TYR A 127 4.73 -9.83 2.46
N TYR A 128 5.86 -10.38 2.00
CA TYR A 128 6.69 -11.25 2.85
C TYR A 128 7.37 -10.49 3.98
N GLU A 129 7.78 -9.24 3.74
CA GLU A 129 8.38 -8.39 4.76
C GLU A 129 7.34 -7.98 5.82
N LEU A 130 6.11 -7.67 5.40
CA LEU A 130 5.01 -7.34 6.32
C LEU A 130 4.59 -8.53 7.18
N VAL A 131 4.47 -9.73 6.59
CA VAL A 131 4.13 -10.94 7.33
C VAL A 131 5.22 -11.29 8.33
N ALA A 132 6.50 -11.23 7.94
CA ALA A 132 7.61 -11.50 8.83
C ALA A 132 7.65 -10.55 10.04
N GLU A 133 7.34 -9.27 9.85
CA GLU A 133 7.24 -8.32 10.96
C GLU A 133 6.01 -8.58 11.84
N ARG A 134 4.84 -8.87 11.24
CA ARG A 134 3.62 -9.22 11.98
C ARG A 134 3.84 -10.43 12.88
N GLU A 135 4.47 -11.48 12.35
CA GLU A 135 4.81 -12.70 13.10
C GLU A 135 5.78 -12.42 14.24
N GLN A 136 6.80 -11.58 14.01
CA GLN A 136 7.74 -11.16 15.06
C GLN A 136 7.04 -10.39 16.20
N LEU A 137 6.02 -9.60 15.89
CA LEU A 137 5.23 -8.86 16.87
C LEU A 137 4.10 -9.68 17.49
N GLY A 138 3.82 -10.89 16.98
CA GLY A 138 2.73 -11.75 17.46
C GLY A 138 1.33 -11.16 17.28
N LEU A 139 1.14 -10.27 16.29
CA LEU A 139 -0.12 -9.57 16.07
C LEU A 139 -1.09 -10.40 15.23
N LYS A 140 -2.32 -10.57 15.72
CA LYS A 140 -3.40 -11.30 15.02
C LYS A 140 -4.52 -10.40 14.49
N ASN A 141 -4.53 -9.13 14.91
CA ASN A 141 -5.57 -8.16 14.54
C ASN A 141 -5.29 -7.40 13.22
N VAL A 142 -4.30 -7.86 12.43
CA VAL A 142 -3.90 -7.22 11.17
C VAL A 142 -3.94 -8.23 10.04
N ALA A 143 -4.92 -8.09 9.14
CA ALA A 143 -5.02 -8.88 7.92
C ALA A 143 -4.22 -8.23 6.78
N ILE A 144 -3.42 -9.03 6.08
CA ILE A 144 -2.57 -8.62 4.95
C ILE A 144 -3.04 -9.36 3.70
N VAL A 145 -3.46 -8.59 2.72
CA VAL A 145 -4.04 -9.06 1.46
C VAL A 145 -3.15 -8.62 0.30
N THR A 146 -2.85 -9.55 -0.61
CA THR A 146 -1.99 -9.25 -1.77
C THR A 146 -2.82 -9.00 -3.02
N LEU A 147 -2.69 -7.81 -3.60
CA LEU A 147 -3.22 -7.49 -4.91
C LEU A 147 -2.22 -7.93 -6.00
N GLU A 148 -2.54 -9.00 -6.72
CA GLU A 148 -1.66 -9.59 -7.73
C GLU A 148 -1.91 -8.98 -9.12
N GLN A 149 -3.18 -8.75 -9.45
CA GLN A 149 -3.60 -8.05 -10.65
C GLN A 149 -4.00 -6.63 -10.27
N ILE A 150 -3.22 -5.67 -10.74
CA ILE A 150 -3.48 -4.24 -10.49
C ILE A 150 -4.44 -3.75 -11.56
N ALA A 151 -4.12 -3.97 -12.84
CA ALA A 151 -4.98 -3.63 -13.97
C ALA A 151 -5.33 -4.89 -14.81
N PRO A 152 -6.61 -5.08 -15.19
CA PRO A 152 -7.78 -4.35 -14.68
C PRO A 152 -8.04 -4.65 -13.19
N PHE A 153 -8.59 -3.67 -12.48
CA PHE A 153 -8.77 -3.74 -11.03
C PHE A 153 -9.87 -4.73 -10.61
N PRO A 154 -9.62 -5.62 -9.62
CA PRO A 154 -10.57 -6.65 -9.22
C PRO A 154 -11.57 -6.16 -8.15
N PHE A 155 -12.52 -5.30 -8.56
CA PHE A 155 -13.56 -4.75 -7.67
C PHE A 155 -14.30 -5.83 -6.88
N ASP A 156 -14.70 -6.94 -7.53
CA ASP A 156 -15.42 -8.06 -6.91
C ASP A 156 -14.64 -8.67 -5.73
N ARG A 157 -13.32 -8.85 -5.91
CA ARG A 157 -12.48 -9.48 -4.88
C ARG A 157 -12.17 -8.51 -3.76
N VAL A 158 -11.91 -7.25 -4.09
CA VAL A 158 -11.69 -6.22 -3.08
C VAL A 158 -12.93 -6.04 -2.20
N LYS A 159 -14.11 -5.98 -2.80
CA LYS A 159 -15.40 -5.95 -2.08
C LYS A 159 -15.52 -7.13 -1.12
N THR A 160 -15.31 -8.36 -1.61
CA THR A 160 -15.39 -9.57 -0.78
C THR A 160 -14.45 -9.50 0.43
N MET A 161 -13.21 -9.00 0.26
CA MET A 161 -12.26 -8.88 1.36
C MET A 161 -12.67 -7.82 2.38
N MET A 162 -13.27 -6.72 1.93
CA MET A 162 -13.77 -5.67 2.82
C MET A 162 -15.02 -6.13 3.60
N GLU A 163 -15.89 -6.92 2.99
CA GLU A 163 -17.05 -7.54 3.67
C GLU A 163 -16.61 -8.56 4.71
N MET A 164 -15.54 -9.30 4.41
CA MET A 164 -15.01 -10.33 5.30
C MET A 164 -14.54 -9.77 6.64
N PHE A 165 -14.10 -8.51 6.72
CA PHE A 165 -13.58 -7.89 7.94
C PHE A 165 -14.45 -6.68 8.38
N PRO A 166 -15.61 -6.92 9.00
CA PRO A 166 -16.61 -5.87 9.26
C PRO A 166 -16.19 -4.84 10.30
N ASN A 167 -15.28 -5.19 11.22
CA ASN A 167 -14.82 -4.33 12.31
C ASN A 167 -13.70 -3.34 11.89
N VAL A 168 -13.22 -3.46 10.65
CA VAL A 168 -12.21 -2.53 10.12
C VAL A 168 -12.88 -1.19 9.84
N ASP A 169 -12.34 -0.15 10.48
CA ASP A 169 -12.74 1.24 10.22
C ASP A 169 -12.45 1.62 8.76
N MET A 170 -13.50 1.98 8.01
CA MET A 170 -13.38 2.42 6.60
C MET A 170 -13.03 3.92 6.51
N GLY A 171 -13.16 4.67 7.61
CA GLY A 171 -13.14 6.13 7.63
C GLY A 171 -14.55 6.72 7.46
N ASP A 172 -14.63 8.05 7.54
CA ASP A 172 -15.89 8.81 7.58
C ASP A 172 -15.95 9.89 6.47
N GLY A 173 -15.40 9.60 5.29
CA GLY A 173 -15.31 10.53 4.15
C GLY A 173 -14.31 11.68 4.34
N VAL A 174 -13.89 11.95 5.58
CA VAL A 174 -12.96 13.03 5.94
C VAL A 174 -11.68 12.46 6.56
N HIS A 175 -11.78 11.45 7.42
CA HIS A 175 -10.66 10.86 8.14
C HIS A 175 -10.27 9.49 7.57
N PRO A 176 -8.96 9.20 7.46
CA PRO A 176 -8.50 7.90 6.99
C PRO A 176 -8.81 6.79 7.99
N GLY A 177 -9.50 5.75 7.52
CA GLY A 177 -9.76 4.54 8.30
C GLY A 177 -8.53 3.65 8.48
N ASN A 178 -8.79 2.40 8.82
CA ASN A 178 -7.83 1.31 8.98
C ASN A 178 -7.77 0.36 7.78
N VAL A 179 -8.35 0.76 6.64
CA VAL A 179 -8.02 0.19 5.32
C VAL A 179 -6.77 0.86 4.76
N ILE A 180 -5.70 0.10 4.57
CA ILE A 180 -4.38 0.61 4.27
C ILE A 180 -3.89 0.08 2.92
N TRP A 181 -3.37 0.97 2.06
CA TRP A 181 -2.51 0.59 0.95
C TRP A 181 -1.06 0.71 1.36
N CYS A 182 -0.32 -0.40 1.29
CA CYS A 182 1.10 -0.44 1.60
C CYS A 182 1.93 -0.73 0.35
N GLN A 183 2.88 0.15 0.04
CA GLN A 183 3.78 -0.01 -1.11
C GLN A 183 5.18 0.51 -0.79
N GLU A 184 6.21 -0.13 -1.35
CA GLU A 184 7.60 0.30 -1.14
C GLU A 184 8.01 1.45 -2.07
N GLU A 185 7.28 1.65 -3.15
CA GLU A 185 7.50 2.71 -4.13
C GLU A 185 7.13 4.08 -3.54
N PRO A 186 7.79 5.17 -3.97
CA PRO A 186 7.38 6.54 -3.64
C PRO A 186 5.90 6.80 -3.91
N LYS A 187 5.26 7.68 -3.14
CA LYS A 187 3.81 7.96 -3.23
C LYS A 187 3.32 8.40 -4.62
N ASN A 188 4.16 9.09 -5.38
CA ASN A 188 3.90 9.53 -6.75
C ASN A 188 4.22 8.45 -7.81
N MET A 189 4.59 7.26 -7.36
CA MET A 189 4.99 6.10 -8.16
C MET A 189 4.22 4.86 -7.69
N GLY A 190 4.42 3.75 -8.38
CA GLY A 190 3.71 2.51 -8.09
C GLY A 190 2.22 2.62 -8.41
N ALA A 191 1.41 1.84 -7.69
CA ALA A 191 0.00 1.67 -8.02
C ALA A 191 -0.94 2.57 -7.22
N TRP A 192 -0.44 3.31 -6.21
CA TRP A 192 -1.27 4.08 -5.27
C TRP A 192 -2.31 4.97 -5.95
N SER A 193 -1.90 5.79 -6.93
CA SER A 193 -2.81 6.74 -7.58
C SER A 193 -3.90 6.04 -8.39
N TYR A 194 -3.57 4.91 -9.03
CA TYR A 194 -4.51 4.09 -9.80
C TYR A 194 -5.50 3.32 -8.93
N VAL A 195 -5.03 2.69 -7.85
CA VAL A 195 -5.87 1.81 -7.04
C VAL A 195 -6.77 2.59 -6.09
N ARG A 196 -6.28 3.73 -5.54
CA ARG A 196 -7.01 4.51 -4.53
C ARG A 196 -8.45 4.87 -4.96
N PRO A 197 -8.71 5.52 -6.11
CA PRO A 197 -10.07 5.89 -6.50
C PRO A 197 -10.94 4.64 -6.67
N ARG A 198 -10.42 3.57 -7.27
CA ARG A 198 -11.14 2.31 -7.48
C ARG A 198 -11.50 1.60 -6.16
N PHE A 199 -10.62 1.67 -5.17
CA PHE A 199 -10.91 1.21 -3.81
C PHE A 199 -12.07 2.02 -3.20
N VAL A 200 -12.05 3.36 -3.34
CA VAL A 200 -13.13 4.24 -2.86
C VAL A 200 -14.46 3.92 -3.55
N THR A 201 -14.48 3.78 -4.88
CA THR A 201 -15.65 3.36 -5.65
C THR A 201 -16.18 2.01 -5.18
N THR A 202 -15.29 1.05 -4.93
CA THR A 202 -15.68 -0.28 -4.41
C THR A 202 -16.39 -0.19 -3.07
N ALA A 203 -15.93 0.69 -2.16
CA ALA A 203 -16.59 0.90 -0.88
C ALA A 203 -17.93 1.64 -1.04
N ARG A 204 -17.97 2.70 -1.85
CA ARG A 204 -19.16 3.53 -2.06
C ARG A 204 -20.28 2.74 -2.74
N GLU A 205 -20.03 2.22 -3.94
CA GLU A 205 -21.05 1.52 -4.74
C GLU A 205 -21.24 0.07 -4.30
N GLY A 206 -20.18 -0.56 -3.78
CA GLY A 206 -20.20 -1.97 -3.41
C GLY A 206 -20.72 -2.23 -2.01
N LEU A 207 -20.46 -1.34 -1.04
CA LEU A 207 -20.77 -1.52 0.38
C LEU A 207 -21.65 -0.42 0.97
N ASP A 208 -22.00 0.60 0.19
CA ASP A 208 -22.71 1.80 0.67
C ASP A 208 -21.98 2.48 1.84
N LYS A 209 -20.64 2.56 1.74
CA LYS A 209 -19.78 3.17 2.74
C LYS A 209 -18.85 4.19 2.10
N ASP A 210 -18.79 5.39 2.69
CA ASP A 210 -17.69 6.30 2.42
C ASP A 210 -16.40 5.74 3.00
N MET A 211 -15.31 5.85 2.23
CA MET A 211 -14.02 5.33 2.64
C MET A 211 -12.92 6.33 2.31
N VAL A 212 -12.01 6.53 3.27
CA VAL A 212 -10.74 7.22 3.04
C VAL A 212 -9.61 6.24 3.29
N MET A 213 -9.00 5.76 2.22
CA MET A 213 -7.91 4.79 2.30
C MET A 213 -6.64 5.43 2.85
N ARG A 214 -5.99 4.76 3.81
CA ARG A 214 -4.72 5.19 4.41
C ARG A 214 -3.53 4.74 3.54
N TYR A 215 -2.58 5.63 3.29
CA TYR A 215 -1.38 5.33 2.52
C TYR A 215 -0.17 5.09 3.43
N VAL A 216 0.44 3.91 3.37
CA VAL A 216 1.71 3.61 4.05
C VAL A 216 2.77 3.26 3.01
N GLY A 217 3.69 4.18 2.75
CA GLY A 217 4.76 3.93 1.80
C GLY A 217 5.81 5.01 1.80
N ARG A 218 6.77 4.95 0.88
CA ARG A 218 7.81 5.98 0.77
C ARG A 218 7.20 7.33 0.40
N ARG A 219 7.89 8.40 0.81
CA ARG A 219 7.52 9.77 0.43
C ARG A 219 7.67 9.97 -1.07
N ALA A 220 6.94 10.94 -1.61
CA ALA A 220 7.08 11.30 -3.00
C ALA A 220 8.52 11.74 -3.30
N ALA A 221 9.08 11.22 -4.38
CA ALA A 221 10.45 11.48 -4.81
C ALA A 221 10.52 11.50 -6.34
N ALA A 222 11.43 12.29 -6.89
CA ALA A 222 11.69 12.30 -8.33
C ALA A 222 12.46 11.05 -8.77
N SER A 223 13.31 10.50 -7.91
CA SER A 223 14.04 9.26 -8.16
C SER A 223 13.23 8.06 -7.67
N PRO A 224 13.19 6.95 -8.44
CA PRO A 224 12.61 5.67 -8.03
C PRO A 224 13.11 5.14 -6.69
N ALA A 225 14.40 5.32 -6.42
CA ALA A 225 15.05 4.84 -5.21
C ALA A 225 16.22 5.73 -4.81
N THR A 226 16.57 5.69 -3.53
CA THR A 226 17.78 6.31 -3.00
C THR A 226 19.01 5.52 -3.45
N GLY A 227 20.02 6.19 -4.01
CA GLY A 227 21.27 5.55 -4.45
C GLY A 227 22.19 5.07 -3.32
N TYR A 228 21.88 5.38 -2.06
CA TYR A 228 22.69 5.00 -0.90
C TYR A 228 22.08 3.78 -0.18
N PRO A 229 22.75 2.60 -0.18
CA PRO A 229 22.17 1.36 0.34
C PRO A 229 21.75 1.41 1.81
N LYS A 230 22.53 2.08 2.68
CA LYS A 230 22.17 2.17 4.11
C LYS A 230 20.90 2.99 4.33
N LEU A 231 20.71 4.06 3.55
CA LEU A 231 19.49 4.86 3.62
C LEU A 231 18.30 4.07 3.08
N HIS A 232 18.48 3.38 1.95
CA HIS A 232 17.45 2.53 1.36
C HIS A 232 16.94 1.47 2.35
N ASN A 233 17.86 0.80 3.05
CA ASN A 233 17.51 -0.22 4.05
C ASN A 233 16.79 0.38 5.26
N ALA A 234 17.24 1.56 5.73
CA ALA A 234 16.59 2.25 6.83
C ALA A 234 15.17 2.73 6.47
N GLU A 235 14.97 3.21 5.24
CA GLU A 235 13.64 3.55 4.71
C GLU A 235 12.73 2.32 4.62
N GLN A 236 13.27 1.18 4.19
CA GLN A 236 12.51 -0.06 4.11
C GLN A 236 12.06 -0.55 5.49
N GLU A 237 12.99 -0.60 6.46
CA GLU A 237 12.69 -1.01 7.82
C GLU A 237 11.65 -0.08 8.47
N ALA A 238 11.82 1.23 8.28
CA ALA A 238 10.89 2.24 8.79
C ALA A 238 9.48 2.07 8.21
N LEU A 239 9.38 1.75 6.92
CA LEU A 239 8.11 1.54 6.21
C LEU A 239 7.36 0.32 6.74
N VAL A 240 8.07 -0.79 6.96
CA VAL A 240 7.46 -2.01 7.49
C VAL A 240 6.98 -1.78 8.92
N LYS A 241 7.80 -1.13 9.76
CA LYS A 241 7.47 -0.87 11.17
C LYS A 241 6.34 0.14 11.37
N VAL A 242 6.30 1.21 10.56
CA VAL A 242 5.27 2.26 10.72
C VAL A 242 3.84 1.71 10.54
N LEU A 243 3.69 0.64 9.75
CA LEU A 243 2.41 -0.03 9.54
C LEU A 243 1.82 -0.62 10.82
N PHE A 244 2.65 -1.09 11.74
CA PHE A 244 2.23 -1.78 12.97
C PHE A 244 2.18 -0.85 14.20
N VAL A 245 2.58 0.42 14.06
CA VAL A 245 2.46 1.40 15.15
C VAL A 245 0.97 1.62 15.47
N SER A 246 0.65 1.62 16.77
CA SER A 246 -0.71 1.86 17.23
C SER A 246 -1.13 3.31 17.02
N ASP A 247 -2.41 3.50 16.70
CA ASP A 247 -2.98 4.83 16.47
C ASP A 247 -2.90 5.73 17.72
N ALA A 248 -2.96 5.14 18.91
CA ALA A 248 -2.77 5.84 20.18
C ALA A 248 -1.35 6.40 20.33
N VAL A 249 -0.33 5.66 19.90
CA VAL A 249 1.07 6.11 19.90
C VAL A 249 1.26 7.25 18.89
N LEU A 250 0.69 7.12 17.70
CA LEU A 250 0.72 8.19 16.68
C LEU A 250 0.04 9.47 17.19
N LYS A 251 -1.12 9.35 17.83
CA LYS A 251 -1.87 10.47 18.42
C LYS A 251 -1.10 11.15 19.54
N ARG A 252 -0.58 10.37 20.50
CA ARG A 252 0.22 10.90 21.61
C ARG A 252 1.49 11.60 21.10
N TRP A 253 2.16 11.02 20.12
CA TRP A 253 3.32 11.63 19.48
C TRP A 253 2.97 12.98 18.85
N TRP A 254 1.86 13.05 18.12
CA TRP A 254 1.42 14.31 17.53
C TRP A 254 1.13 15.37 18.57
N ASP A 255 0.31 15.04 19.57
CA ASP A 255 -0.11 15.98 20.62
C ASP A 255 1.08 16.52 21.39
N THR A 256 2.14 15.71 21.55
CA THR A 256 3.37 16.13 22.24
C THR A 256 4.30 16.95 21.33
N THR A 257 4.40 16.60 20.04
CA THR A 257 5.45 17.15 19.15
C THR A 257 4.99 18.37 18.35
N MET A 258 3.71 18.44 17.97
CA MET A 258 3.17 19.47 17.09
C MET A 258 2.44 20.59 17.84
N ARG A 259 1.69 20.28 18.92
CA ARG A 259 1.10 21.33 19.78
C ARG A 259 2.16 22.11 20.56
N ALA A 260 3.35 21.53 20.74
CA ALA A 260 4.50 22.19 21.36
C ALA A 260 5.23 23.21 20.43
N GLY A 261 4.72 23.49 19.22
CA GLY A 261 5.23 24.58 18.37
C GLY A 261 6.62 24.34 17.74
N LEU A 262 7.08 23.09 17.63
CA LEU A 262 8.40 22.74 17.09
C LEU A 262 8.42 22.66 15.54
N SER A 263 7.78 23.63 14.87
CA SER A 263 7.50 23.60 13.42
C SER A 263 8.67 24.03 12.52
N SER A 264 9.75 24.63 13.01
CA SER A 264 10.80 25.20 12.15
C SER A 264 12.19 24.60 12.39
N GLY A 265 12.53 23.54 11.66
CA GLY A 265 13.93 23.08 11.62
C GLY A 265 14.20 21.92 10.66
N PRO A 266 15.31 21.96 9.88
CA PRO A 266 15.66 20.95 8.91
C PRO A 266 15.86 19.58 9.57
N THR A 267 15.56 18.53 8.80
CA THR A 267 15.45 17.10 9.16
C THR A 267 16.61 16.50 9.96
N ARG A 268 17.74 17.21 10.12
CA ARG A 268 18.89 16.79 10.96
C ARG A 268 18.67 16.95 12.47
N CYS A 269 17.78 17.83 12.92
CA CYS A 269 17.64 18.16 14.35
C CYS A 269 16.66 17.27 15.13
N TRP A 270 16.08 16.25 14.49
CA TRP A 270 15.02 15.43 15.09
C TRP A 270 15.56 14.18 15.79
N ALA A 271 16.68 13.61 15.32
CA ALA A 271 17.31 12.40 15.87
C ALA A 271 17.84 12.56 17.31
N THR A 272 18.15 13.79 17.71
CA THR A 272 18.70 14.09 19.04
C THR A 272 17.65 14.42 20.08
N LYS A 273 16.36 14.51 19.71
CA LYS A 273 15.31 14.88 20.65
C LYS A 273 14.88 13.69 21.53
N PRO A 274 14.78 13.87 22.86
CA PRO A 274 14.47 12.79 23.78
C PRO A 274 13.09 12.16 23.53
N GLU A 275 12.09 12.91 23.05
CA GLU A 275 10.78 12.34 22.74
C GLU A 275 10.81 11.44 21.49
N VAL A 276 11.63 11.79 20.50
CA VAL A 276 11.88 10.98 19.30
C VAL A 276 12.58 9.68 19.66
N LYS A 277 13.55 9.72 20.59
CA LYS A 277 14.20 8.51 21.15
C LYS A 277 13.24 7.65 21.96
N ALA A 278 12.29 8.24 22.69
CA ALA A 278 11.28 7.48 23.44
C ALA A 278 10.25 6.78 22.54
N VAL A 279 9.83 7.42 21.43
CA VAL A 279 8.96 6.78 20.44
C VAL A 279 9.73 5.76 19.60
N ALA A 280 11.00 6.00 19.28
CA ALA A 280 11.91 5.03 18.67
C ALA A 280 12.10 3.77 19.55
N ALA A 281 12.30 3.97 20.86
CA ALA A 281 12.45 2.88 21.83
C ALA A 281 11.19 2.03 21.97
N ASN A 282 10.00 2.64 21.87
CA ASN A 282 8.72 1.93 21.93
C ASN A 282 8.24 1.34 20.58
N SER A 283 8.89 1.69 19.46
CA SER A 283 8.54 1.19 18.11
C SER A 283 9.46 0.08 17.62
N GLY A 284 10.45 -0.35 18.42
CA GLY A 284 11.32 -1.49 18.10
C GLY A 284 12.26 -1.26 16.90
N VAL A 285 12.45 -0.01 16.48
CA VAL A 285 13.24 0.33 15.29
C VAL A 285 14.74 0.23 15.58
N SER A 286 15.52 -0.50 14.76
CA SER A 286 16.88 -0.92 15.12
C SER A 286 17.95 0.17 14.97
N SER A 287 17.63 1.30 14.33
CA SER A 287 18.54 2.44 14.17
C SER A 287 17.85 3.79 14.37
N GLU A 288 18.59 4.78 14.89
CA GLU A 288 18.09 6.17 15.06
C GLU A 288 17.62 6.79 13.72
N LEU A 289 18.22 6.37 12.60
CA LEU A 289 17.86 6.85 11.26
C LEU A 289 16.49 6.27 10.83
N SER A 290 16.32 4.96 10.98
CA SER A 290 15.07 4.26 10.71
C SER A 290 13.94 4.85 11.59
N ALA A 291 14.23 5.21 12.85
CA ALA A 291 13.24 5.85 13.72
C ALA A 291 12.85 7.26 13.28
N CYS A 292 13.81 8.09 12.84
CA CYS A 292 13.51 9.40 12.29
C CYS A 292 12.69 9.33 11.00
N ILE A 293 12.96 8.34 10.15
CA ILE A 293 12.19 8.11 8.92
C ILE A 293 10.78 7.61 9.27
N ALA A 294 10.66 6.66 10.18
CA ALA A 294 9.37 6.17 10.67
C ALA A 294 8.54 7.31 11.28
N LEU A 295 9.17 8.22 12.02
CA LEU A 295 8.51 9.42 12.56
C LEU A 295 8.13 10.43 11.47
N SER A 296 8.93 10.56 10.43
CA SER A 296 8.64 11.41 9.26
C SER A 296 7.48 10.84 8.41
N LEU A 297 7.37 9.51 8.33
CA LEU A 297 6.27 8.79 7.72
C LEU A 297 5.02 8.84 8.60
N ALA A 298 5.15 8.62 9.91
CA ALA A 298 4.11 8.80 10.92
C ALA A 298 3.54 10.23 10.92
N LYS A 299 4.41 11.24 10.75
CA LYS A 299 3.99 12.64 10.54
C LYS A 299 3.13 12.79 9.29
N SER A 300 3.52 12.16 8.18
CA SER A 300 2.71 12.16 6.95
C SER A 300 1.37 11.46 7.16
N LEU A 301 1.36 10.33 7.86
CA LEU A 301 0.16 9.56 8.21
C LEU A 301 -0.77 10.34 9.15
N PHE A 302 -0.22 11.13 10.06
CA PHE A 302 -1.01 11.92 11.00
C PHE A 302 -1.47 13.26 10.42
N VAL A 303 -0.70 13.91 9.56
CA VAL A 303 -1.17 15.08 8.79
C VAL A 303 -2.39 14.71 7.94
N GLN A 304 -2.42 13.50 7.38
CA GLN A 304 -3.63 12.96 6.72
C GLN A 304 -4.84 12.87 7.65
N ARG A 305 -4.64 12.80 8.97
CA ARG A 305 -5.69 12.76 10.00
C ARG A 305 -6.05 14.13 10.58
N LEU A 306 -5.17 15.14 10.50
CA LEU A 306 -5.38 16.46 11.13
C LEU A 306 -5.73 17.61 10.21
N SER A 307 -5.51 17.47 8.91
CA SER A 307 -6.22 18.29 7.93
C SER A 307 -7.75 18.24 8.12
N ALA A 308 -8.24 17.33 8.98
CA ALA A 308 -9.62 17.02 9.26
C ALA A 308 -10.18 17.53 10.61
N SER A 309 -9.39 18.18 11.50
CA SER A 309 -9.93 18.65 12.82
C SER A 309 -10.27 20.15 12.91
N GLY A 310 -10.27 20.89 11.80
CA GLY A 310 -10.59 22.33 11.81
C GLY A 310 -9.65 23.20 12.66
N ALA A 311 -8.50 22.67 13.09
CA ALA A 311 -7.44 23.51 13.66
C ALA A 311 -6.73 24.16 12.48
N ALA A 312 -7.04 25.44 12.25
CA ALA A 312 -6.46 26.25 11.19
C ALA A 312 -4.97 25.95 10.99
N ILE A 313 -4.65 25.42 9.81
CA ILE A 313 -3.30 25.57 9.27
C ILE A 313 -3.19 27.07 8.99
N VAL A 314 -2.53 27.80 9.88
CA VAL A 314 -2.05 29.14 9.56
C VAL A 314 -1.10 28.93 8.39
N ASN A 315 -1.55 29.29 7.19
CA ASN A 315 -0.71 29.41 6.01
C ASN A 315 0.35 30.48 6.31
N GLU A 316 1.57 30.07 6.67
CA GLU A 316 2.76 30.90 6.48
C GLU A 316 3.12 30.91 4.99
N SER A 317 2.34 31.65 4.20
CA SER A 317 2.69 31.99 2.82
C SER A 317 2.23 33.40 2.48
N ALA A 318 2.76 34.40 3.17
CA ALA A 318 2.84 35.79 2.70
C ALA A 318 3.74 36.60 3.64
N GLY A 319 5.04 36.66 3.34
CA GLY A 319 6.00 37.38 4.16
C GLY A 319 7.33 37.61 3.43
N ASN A 320 7.26 38.14 2.21
CA ASN A 320 8.39 38.79 1.55
C ASN A 320 7.83 39.87 0.61
N GLY A 321 7.22 40.90 1.20
CA GLY A 321 7.00 42.18 0.54
C GLY A 321 8.26 43.03 0.72
N ILE A 322 9.00 43.21 -0.37
CA ILE A 322 10.03 44.26 -0.47
C ILE A 322 9.28 45.60 -0.51
N PRO A 323 9.57 46.57 0.36
CA PRO A 323 8.94 47.88 0.29
C PRO A 323 9.56 48.66 -0.87
N VAL A 324 8.76 48.97 -1.88
CA VAL A 324 9.12 49.97 -2.88
C VAL A 324 8.44 51.27 -2.46
N SER A 325 9.27 52.25 -2.09
CA SER A 325 8.94 53.67 -1.96
C SER A 325 8.63 54.28 -3.31
#